data_AF-A0A2Z2NZ93-F1
#
_entry.id   AF-A0A2Z2NZ93-F1
#
_cell.length_a   1.000
_cell.length_b   1.000
_cell.length_c   1.000
_cell.angle_alpha   90.00
_cell.angle_beta   90.00
_cell.angle_gamma   90.00
#
_symmetry.space_group_name_H-M   'P 1'
#
loop_
_entity.id
_entity.type
_entity.pdbx_description
1 polymer ?
#
loop_
_entity_poly.entity_id
_entity_poly.type
_entity_poly.pdbx_seq_one_letter_code
_entity_poly.pdbx_strand_id
1 'polypeptide(L)'
;MASNNGEIVLQWALHGRGILLRSMWDVGPMLKEKTLVRVLDAYSQNADVWAVYSTRSANLAKLRVCLDFLEQHFSELDASA
;
A
#
# COMPACT_ATOMS: atom_id res chain seq x y z
N MET A 1 3.94 9.93 -20.00
CA MET A 1 4.47 10.71 -18.86
C MET A 1 4.98 9.71 -17.82
N ALA A 2 6.06 10.01 -17.09
CA ALA A 2 6.59 9.12 -16.07
C ALA A 2 6.92 9.93 -14.80
N SER A 3 6.70 9.33 -13.63
CA SER A 3 7.04 9.88 -12.32
C SER A 3 7.40 8.75 -11.37
N ASN A 4 8.27 9.01 -10.41
CA ASN A 4 8.64 8.09 -9.33
C ASN A 4 7.79 8.28 -8.07
N ASN A 5 6.84 9.20 -8.07
CA ASN A 5 5.91 9.43 -6.97
C ASN A 5 4.51 8.93 -7.34
N GLY A 6 4.03 7.92 -6.60
CA GLY A 6 2.71 7.33 -6.80
C GLY A 6 1.55 8.32 -6.62
N GLU A 7 1.69 9.33 -5.76
CA GLU A 7 0.65 10.34 -5.54
C GLU A 7 0.43 11.21 -6.77
N ILE A 8 1.51 11.61 -7.45
CA ILE A 8 1.42 12.39 -8.70
C ILE A 8 0.75 11.57 -9.81
N VAL A 9 1.14 10.31 -9.95
CA VAL A 9 0.56 9.40 -10.95
C VAL A 9 -0.92 9.14 -10.67
N LEU A 10 -1.30 9.02 -9.39
CA LEU A 10 -2.69 8.89 -8.96
C LEU A 10 -3.54 10.09 -9.38
N GLN A 11 -3.05 11.32 -9.18
CA GLN A 11 -3.75 12.53 -9.61
C GLN A 11 -3.95 12.58 -11.13
N TRP A 12 -2.98 12.09 -11.91
CA TRP A 12 -3.15 11.99 -13.37
C TRP A 12 -4.29 11.04 -13.75
N ALA A 13 -4.37 9.87 -13.11
CA ALA A 13 -5.44 8.92 -13.37
C ALA A 13 -6.83 9.44 -12.95
N LEU A 14 -6.91 10.13 -11.81
CA LEU A 14 -8.15 10.80 -11.38
C LEU A 14 -8.59 11.89 -12.37
N HIS A 15 -7.65 12.50 -13.09
CA HIS A 15 -7.94 13.42 -14.20
C HIS A 15 -8.10 12.72 -15.56
N GLY A 16 -8.28 11.39 -15.58
CA GLY A 16 -8.53 10.61 -16.80
C GLY A 16 -7.32 10.48 -17.73
N ARG A 17 -6.09 10.65 -17.23
CA ARG A 17 -4.87 10.66 -18.06
C ARG A 17 -4.18 9.31 -18.19
N GLY A 18 -4.86 8.21 -17.88
CA GLY A 18 -4.37 6.86 -18.11
C GLY A 18 -4.70 5.86 -17.01
N ILE A 19 -4.01 4.73 -17.06
CA ILE A 19 -4.11 3.62 -16.10
C ILE A 19 -2.86 3.65 -15.22
N LEU A 20 -3.00 3.31 -13.93
CA LEU A 20 -1.89 3.13 -13.00
C LEU A 20 -1.97 1.78 -12.29
N LEU A 21 -0.83 1.28 -11.83
CA LEU A 21 -0.76 0.20 -10.85
C LEU A 21 -0.57 0.82 -9.46
N ARG A 22 -1.50 0.52 -8.53
CA ARG A 22 -1.45 1.01 -7.15
C ARG A 22 -1.93 -0.08 -6.19
N SER A 23 -1.41 -0.08 -4.96
CA SER A 23 -1.92 -0.86 -3.83
C SER A 23 -3.37 -0.49 -3.49
N MET A 24 -4.14 -1.51 -3.15
CA MET A 24 -5.56 -1.39 -2.80
C MET A 24 -5.80 -0.52 -1.57
N TRP A 25 -4.90 -0.52 -0.58
CA TRP A 25 -5.04 0.29 0.63
C TRP A 25 -5.07 1.81 0.35
N ASP A 26 -4.48 2.28 -0.76
CA ASP A 26 -4.47 3.71 -1.10
C ASP A 26 -5.66 4.12 -1.96
N VAL A 27 -6.04 3.28 -2.93
CA VAL A 27 -7.10 3.60 -3.89
C VAL A 27 -8.46 3.04 -3.49
N GLY A 28 -8.55 2.28 -2.39
CA GLY A 28 -9.77 1.65 -1.90
C GLY A 28 -10.97 2.61 -1.80
N PRO A 29 -10.83 3.80 -1.18
CA PRO A 29 -11.90 4.80 -1.15
C PRO A 29 -12.34 5.26 -2.55
N MET A 30 -11.39 5.49 -3.45
CA MET A 30 -11.66 5.96 -4.81
C MET A 30 -12.37 4.91 -5.67
N LEU A 31 -12.05 3.62 -5.45
CA LEU A 31 -12.76 2.51 -6.06
C LEU A 31 -14.20 2.40 -5.51
N LYS A 32 -14.40 2.59 -4.21
CA LYS A 32 -15.74 2.62 -3.57
C LYS A 32 -16.59 3.77 -4.11
N GLU A 33 -16.00 4.95 -4.27
CA GLU A 33 -16.64 6.16 -4.81
C GLU A 33 -16.80 6.14 -6.34
N LYS A 34 -16.22 5.14 -7.02
CA LYS A 34 -16.18 5.01 -8.50
C LYS A 34 -15.48 6.19 -9.20
N THR A 35 -14.65 6.94 -8.48
CA THR A 35 -13.73 7.93 -9.06
C THR A 35 -12.54 7.25 -9.73
N LEU A 36 -12.24 6.00 -9.35
CA LEU A 36 -11.41 5.06 -10.08
C LEU A 36 -12.17 3.77 -10.38
N VAL A 37 -11.75 3.06 -11.43
CA VAL A 37 -12.28 1.75 -11.80
C VAL A 37 -11.12 0.77 -11.92
N ARG A 38 -11.27 -0.42 -11.32
CA ARG A 38 -10.30 -1.51 -11.47
C ARG A 38 -10.39 -2.05 -12.89
N VAL A 39 -9.25 -2.11 -13.55
CA VAL A 39 -9.06 -2.77 -14.85
C VAL A 39 -8.09 -3.94 -14.67
N LEU A 40 -8.12 -4.90 -15.59
CA LEU A 40 -7.23 -6.07 -15.56
C LEU A 40 -7.29 -6.83 -14.22
N ASP A 41 -8.51 -7.14 -13.75
CA ASP A 41 -8.75 -7.78 -12.45
C ASP A 41 -8.08 -9.16 -12.28
N ALA A 42 -7.84 -9.87 -13.38
CA ALA A 42 -7.08 -11.12 -13.43
C ALA A 42 -5.58 -10.97 -13.09
N TYR A 43 -5.07 -9.73 -13.00
CA TYR A 43 -3.66 -9.45 -12.73
C TYR A 43 -3.50 -8.73 -11.38
N SER A 44 -2.53 -9.17 -10.60
CA SER A 44 -2.17 -8.58 -9.31
C SER A 44 -0.68 -8.73 -9.03
N GLN A 45 -0.15 -7.85 -8.20
CA GLN A 45 1.21 -7.94 -7.68
C GLN A 45 1.15 -7.85 -6.15
N ASN A 46 1.89 -8.71 -5.47
CA ASN A 46 2.00 -8.65 -4.01
C ASN A 46 2.69 -7.35 -3.60
N ALA A 47 2.18 -6.73 -2.54
CA ALA A 47 2.69 -5.49 -1.97
C ALA A 47 3.13 -5.72 -0.52
N ASP A 48 3.99 -6.72 -0.31
CA ASP A 48 4.42 -7.15 1.03
C ASP A 48 5.20 -6.03 1.74
N VAL A 49 4.88 -5.80 3.02
CA VAL A 49 5.56 -4.82 3.87
C VAL A 49 6.62 -5.52 4.70
N TRP A 50 7.85 -5.00 4.68
CA TRP A 50 8.97 -5.55 5.43
C TRP A 50 9.53 -4.54 6.40
N ALA A 51 9.69 -4.95 7.66
CA ALA A 51 10.44 -4.20 8.64
C ALA A 51 11.94 -4.45 8.45
N VAL A 52 12.70 -3.40 8.12
CA VAL A 52 14.16 -3.49 7.93
C VAL A 52 14.86 -2.76 9.07
N TYR A 53 15.71 -3.46 9.81
CA TYR A 53 16.47 -2.93 10.93
C TYR A 53 17.86 -3.58 11.03
N SER A 54 18.79 -2.92 11.72
CA SER A 54 20.13 -3.48 11.92
C SER A 54 20.12 -4.68 12.86
N THR A 55 21.04 -5.63 12.68
CA THR A 55 21.20 -6.79 13.58
C THR A 55 21.39 -6.38 15.04
N ARG A 56 22.10 -5.26 15.29
CA ARG A 56 22.29 -4.72 16.64
C ARG A 56 20.98 -4.27 17.27
N SER A 57 20.06 -3.74 16.47
CA SER A 57 18.75 -3.26 16.91
C SER A 57 17.76 -4.39 17.20
N ALA A 58 17.98 -5.60 16.64
CA ALA A 58 17.07 -6.74 16.75
C ALA A 58 16.75 -7.15 18.20
N ASN A 59 17.70 -6.94 19.13
CA ASN A 59 17.55 -7.32 20.54
C ASN A 59 16.91 -6.22 21.41
N LEU A 60 16.59 -5.04 20.85
CA LEU A 60 15.98 -3.96 21.61
C LEU A 60 14.50 -4.29 21.89
N ALA A 61 14.15 -4.39 23.18
CA ALA A 61 12.77 -4.67 23.60
C ALA A 61 11.75 -3.66 23.02
N LYS A 62 12.11 -2.37 22.94
CA LYS A 62 11.26 -1.33 22.35
C LYS A 62 10.99 -1.56 20.86
N LEU A 63 11.98 -2.07 20.12
CA LEU A 63 11.79 -2.39 18.70
C LEU A 63 10.84 -3.58 18.56
N ARG A 64 11.04 -4.64 19.34
CA ARG A 64 10.16 -5.83 19.32
C ARG A 64 8.71 -5.47 19.59
N VAL A 65 8.43 -4.71 20.66
CA VAL A 65 7.05 -4.29 20.98
C VAL A 65 6.46 -3.41 19.87
N CYS A 66 7.25 -2.56 19.22
CA CYS A 66 6.80 -1.77 18.09
C CYS A 66 6.46 -2.64 16.87
N LEU A 67 7.30 -3.64 16.56
CA LEU A 67 7.05 -4.58 15.47
C LEU A 67 5.82 -5.45 15.76
N ASP A 68 5.68 -5.97 16.98
CA ASP A 68 4.51 -6.75 17.41
C ASP A 68 3.22 -5.92 17.21
N PHE A 69 3.24 -4.63 17.58
CA PHE A 69 2.12 -3.72 17.35
C PHE A 69 1.83 -3.50 15.85
N LEU A 70 2.87 -3.26 15.04
CA LEU A 70 2.70 -3.02 13.60
C LEU A 70 2.20 -4.27 12.88
N GLU A 71 2.74 -5.45 13.21
CA GLU A 71 2.29 -6.73 12.64
C GLU A 71 0.83 -6.99 12.96
N GLN A 72 0.41 -6.76 14.21
CA GLN A 72 -1.00 -6.87 14.60
C GLN A 72 -1.85 -5.86 13.81
N HIS A 73 -1.45 -4.60 13.77
CA HIS A 73 -2.20 -3.54 13.10
C HIS A 73 -2.36 -3.79 11.60
N PHE A 74 -1.31 -4.24 10.91
CA PHE A 74 -1.39 -4.55 9.48
C PHE A 74 -2.18 -5.82 9.19
N SER A 75 -2.14 -6.82 10.08
CA SER A 75 -2.97 -8.02 9.94
C SER A 75 -4.47 -7.70 10.02
N GLU A 76 -4.86 -6.74 10.88
CA GLU A 76 -6.25 -6.26 10.99
C GLU A 76 -6.69 -5.46 9.74
N LEU A 77 -5.77 -4.71 9.13
CA LEU A 77 -6.00 -3.98 7.89
C LEU A 77 -6.18 -4.92 6.69
N ASP A 78 -5.35 -5.96 6.56
CA ASP A 78 -5.48 -6.97 5.50
C ASP A 78 -6.80 -7.74 5.61
N ALA A 79 -7.27 -8.03 6.83
CA ALA A 79 -8.57 -8.67 7.04
C ALA A 79 -9.77 -7.77 6.68
N SER A 80 -9.55 -6.46 6.54
CA SER A 80 -10.60 -5.46 6.27
C SER A 80 -10.60 -4.94 4.82
N ALA A 81 -9.64 -5.39 3.99
CA ALA A 81 -9.46 -4.99 2.59
C ALA A 81 -10.12 -5.95 1.61
#